data_AF-A0A818ZCM3-F1
#
_entry.id   AF-A0A818ZCM3-F1
#
_cell.length_a   1.000
_cell.length_b   1.000
_cell.length_c   1.000
_cell.angle_alpha   90.00
_cell.angle_beta   90.00
_cell.angle_gamma   90.00
#
_symmetry.space_group_name_H-M   'P 1'
#
loop_
_entity.id
_entity.type
_entity.pdbx_description
1 polymer ?
#
loop_
_entity_poly.entity_id
_entity_poly.type
_entity_poly.pdbx_seq_one_letter_code
_entity_poly.pdbx_strand_id
1 'polypeptide(L)'
;MFYYAVFTTFTILIAGSNTKLIRSLTHKPKPCCLPKQHSSQMIISTSMVLPDNKLHSSYSTYNFSYDSDRGSIALKGQATSIPDGQKSNWWVIQSMKDGQTYTIDQDSKICHKSIILQKPFYCIPETAVYQYSSMYGYGDKQIIGDTWLIVEDEAIRYFTVSGDDLCIPLNGNSYSQNPTTVNSTTISNFIPKILDPSAFDISEQCI
;
A
#
# COMPACT_ATOMS: atom_id res chain seq x y z
N MET A 1 -37.24 53.80 12.28
CA MET A 1 -36.87 52.80 13.30
C MET A 1 -35.83 51.89 12.65
N PHE A 2 -34.54 52.11 12.91
CA PHE A 2 -33.44 51.40 12.24
C PHE A 2 -32.87 50.35 13.19
N TYR A 3 -32.90 49.08 12.77
CA TYR A 3 -32.25 47.97 13.47
C TYR A 3 -30.78 47.92 13.08
N TYR A 4 -29.88 48.12 14.04
CA TYR A 4 -28.45 47.83 13.88
C TYR A 4 -28.21 46.35 14.21
N ALA A 5 -27.80 45.57 13.22
CA ALA A 5 -27.30 44.22 13.41
C ALA A 5 -25.83 44.30 13.84
N VAL A 6 -25.54 43.93 15.08
CA VAL A 6 -24.17 43.81 15.60
C VAL A 6 -23.61 42.47 15.14
N PHE A 7 -22.67 42.52 14.19
CA PHE A 7 -21.89 41.35 13.78
C PHE A 7 -20.72 41.16 14.75
N THR A 8 -20.89 40.26 15.73
CA THR A 8 -19.81 39.85 16.62
C THR A 8 -18.87 38.90 15.87
N THR A 9 -17.71 39.39 15.45
CA THR A 9 -16.67 38.60 14.79
C THR A 9 -15.95 37.75 15.83
N PHE A 10 -16.25 36.46 15.89
CA PHE A 10 -15.47 35.51 16.69
C PHE A 10 -14.11 35.26 16.02
N THR A 11 -13.07 35.91 16.52
CA THR A 11 -11.68 35.59 16.16
C THR A 11 -11.25 34.41 17.02
N ILE A 12 -11.27 33.20 16.48
CA ILE A 12 -10.73 32.02 17.17
C ILE A 12 -9.20 32.11 17.09
N LEU A 13 -8.58 32.64 18.14
CA LEU A 13 -7.14 32.57 18.37
C LEU A 13 -6.77 31.13 18.75
N ILE A 14 -6.41 30.30 17.78
CA ILE A 14 -5.77 28.99 18.02
C ILE A 14 -4.30 29.25 18.36
N ALA A 15 -4.04 29.82 19.54
CA ALA A 15 -2.70 29.98 20.09
C ALA A 15 -2.32 28.70 20.84
N GLY A 16 -1.90 27.67 20.08
CA GLY A 16 -1.50 26.38 20.63
C GLY A 16 -0.81 25.50 19.60
N SER A 17 0.47 25.77 19.36
CA SER A 17 1.52 24.78 19.06
C SER A 17 1.19 23.63 18.08
N ASN A 18 0.84 23.92 16.83
CA ASN A 18 0.88 22.93 15.74
C ASN A 18 1.75 23.40 14.56
N THR A 19 2.94 23.95 14.87
CA THR A 19 3.91 24.41 13.86
C THR A 19 4.37 23.31 12.91
N LYS A 20 4.34 22.03 13.33
CA LYS A 20 4.63 20.89 12.44
C LYS A 20 3.58 20.69 11.34
N LEU A 21 2.29 20.82 11.68
CA LEU A 21 1.19 20.62 10.73
C LEU A 21 1.18 21.73 9.66
N ILE A 22 1.39 22.98 10.06
CA ILE A 22 1.40 24.13 9.13
C ILE A 22 2.58 24.06 8.16
N ARG A 23 3.74 23.57 8.61
CA ARG A 23 4.93 23.44 7.74
C ARG A 23 4.76 22.35 6.68
N SER A 24 4.04 21.27 7.00
CA SER A 24 3.73 20.19 6.05
C SER A 24 2.78 20.64 4.94
N LEU A 25 1.84 21.55 5.23
CA LEU A 25 0.80 21.96 4.27
C LEU A 25 1.27 22.94 3.19
N THR A 26 2.45 23.56 3.36
CA THR A 26 2.93 24.64 2.47
C THR A 26 4.06 24.21 1.53
N HIS A 27 4.63 23.02 1.72
CA HIS A 27 5.69 22.50 0.86
C HIS A 27 5.26 21.17 0.26
N LYS A 28 5.23 21.09 -1.08
CA LYS A 28 5.03 19.83 -1.79
C LYS A 28 6.19 18.89 -1.43
N PRO A 29 5.94 17.70 -0.83
CA PRO A 29 7.00 16.77 -0.49
C PRO A 29 7.73 16.32 -1.76
N LYS A 30 9.02 16.00 -1.61
CA LYS A 30 9.80 15.41 -2.70
C LYS A 30 9.53 13.90 -2.76
N PRO A 31 9.56 13.29 -3.96
CA PRO A 31 9.58 11.83 -4.09
C PRO A 31 10.68 11.22 -3.20
N CYS A 32 10.34 10.13 -2.50
CA CYS A 32 11.24 9.39 -1.62
C CYS A 32 11.36 7.92 -2.03
N CYS A 33 12.25 7.18 -1.39
CA CYS A 33 12.45 5.75 -1.61
C CYS A 33 12.26 4.96 -0.32
N LEU A 34 11.69 3.76 -0.46
CA LEU A 34 11.61 2.78 0.61
C LEU A 34 13.02 2.33 1.02
N PRO A 35 13.21 1.90 2.28
CA PRO A 35 14.41 1.21 2.70
C PRO A 35 14.67 -0.01 1.81
N LYS A 36 15.94 -0.21 1.46
CA LYS A 36 16.43 -1.33 0.64
C LYS A 36 15.95 -2.70 1.11
N GLN A 37 15.75 -2.85 2.40
CA GLN A 37 15.27 -4.07 3.01
C GLN A 37 14.20 -3.74 4.03
N HIS A 38 13.10 -4.47 3.99
CA HIS A 38 12.11 -4.42 5.07
C HIS A 38 11.25 -5.67 5.13
N SER A 39 10.66 -5.86 6.30
CA SER A 39 9.55 -6.78 6.53
C SER A 39 8.37 -6.00 7.11
N SER A 40 7.16 -6.38 6.72
CA SER A 40 5.91 -5.79 7.21
C SER A 40 4.77 -6.81 7.19
N GLN A 41 3.64 -6.44 7.75
CA GLN A 41 2.37 -7.10 7.48
C GLN A 41 1.59 -6.29 6.47
N MET A 42 0.94 -6.98 5.54
CA MET A 42 0.16 -6.39 4.46
C MET A 42 -1.23 -7.02 4.45
N ILE A 43 -2.25 -6.18 4.43
CA ILE A 43 -3.64 -6.59 4.21
C ILE A 43 -4.05 -6.07 2.84
N ILE A 44 -4.52 -6.96 1.98
CA ILE A 44 -5.04 -6.61 0.65
C ILE A 44 -6.51 -6.98 0.63
N SER A 45 -7.39 -6.01 0.40
CA SER A 45 -8.79 -6.23 0.09
C SER A 45 -9.01 -6.03 -1.39
N THR A 46 -9.59 -7.01 -2.07
CA THR A 46 -9.91 -6.95 -3.49
C THR A 46 -11.41 -7.03 -3.66
N SER A 47 -11.97 -6.13 -4.46
CA SER A 47 -13.36 -6.15 -4.88
C SER A 47 -13.42 -6.05 -6.39
N MET A 48 -14.14 -6.96 -7.04
CA MET A 48 -14.27 -6.99 -8.50
C MET A 48 -15.72 -7.28 -8.91
N VAL A 49 -16.12 -6.73 -10.06
CA VAL A 49 -17.37 -7.10 -10.71
C VAL A 49 -17.07 -8.11 -11.81
N LEU A 50 -17.57 -9.34 -11.68
CA LEU A 50 -17.39 -10.39 -12.68
C LEU A 50 -18.45 -10.27 -13.81
N PRO A 51 -18.31 -11.01 -14.92
CA PRO A 51 -19.27 -10.99 -16.03
C PRO A 51 -20.71 -11.37 -15.65
N ASP A 52 -20.91 -11.98 -14.48
CA ASP A 52 -22.23 -12.25 -13.90
C ASP A 52 -22.88 -11.01 -13.27
N ASN A 53 -22.24 -9.83 -13.37
CA ASN A 53 -22.63 -8.56 -12.75
C ASN A 53 -22.77 -8.63 -11.22
N LYS A 54 -22.12 -9.58 -10.57
CA LYS A 54 -22.06 -9.65 -9.10
C LYS A 54 -20.75 -9.09 -8.59
N LEU A 55 -20.82 -8.48 -7.41
CA LEU A 55 -19.65 -8.07 -6.66
C LEU A 55 -19.04 -9.30 -5.99
N HIS A 56 -17.80 -9.60 -6.32
CA HIS A 56 -16.97 -10.59 -5.64
C HIS A 56 -15.94 -9.85 -4.81
N SER A 57 -15.68 -10.32 -3.60
CA SER A 57 -14.70 -9.68 -2.71
C SER A 57 -13.89 -10.71 -1.97
N SER A 58 -12.65 -10.35 -1.67
CA SER A 58 -11.75 -11.12 -0.84
C SER A 58 -10.91 -10.18 -0.01
N TYR A 59 -10.38 -10.69 1.09
CA TYR A 59 -9.30 -10.03 1.81
C TYR A 59 -8.20 -11.05 2.08
N SER A 60 -6.96 -10.57 2.09
CA SER A 60 -5.78 -11.40 2.28
C SER A 60 -4.84 -10.73 3.25
N THR A 61 -4.24 -11.52 4.13
CA THR A 61 -3.23 -11.05 5.09
C THR A 61 -1.92 -11.76 4.80
N TYR A 62 -0.88 -10.99 4.55
CA TYR A 62 0.46 -11.47 4.20
C TYR A 62 1.51 -10.93 5.16
N ASN A 63 2.49 -11.77 5.48
CA ASN A 63 3.82 -11.29 5.83
C ASN A 63 4.52 -10.89 4.53
N PHE A 64 4.90 -9.63 4.43
CA PHE A 64 5.57 -9.03 3.28
C PHE A 64 7.05 -8.87 3.57
N SER A 65 7.91 -9.28 2.65
CA SER A 65 9.35 -9.02 2.71
C SER A 65 9.86 -8.51 1.39
N TYR A 66 10.68 -7.46 1.45
CA TYR A 66 11.31 -6.85 0.28
C TYR A 66 12.80 -6.75 0.50
N ASP A 67 13.58 -7.25 -0.45
CA ASP A 67 15.04 -7.16 -0.47
C ASP A 67 15.53 -6.65 -1.83
N SER A 68 15.95 -5.38 -1.87
CA SER A 68 16.47 -4.73 -3.07
C SER A 68 17.81 -5.32 -3.53
N ASP A 69 18.65 -5.76 -2.58
CA ASP A 69 19.99 -6.26 -2.89
C ASP A 69 19.89 -7.68 -3.47
N ARG A 70 18.92 -8.48 -3.01
CA ARG A 70 18.54 -9.76 -3.65
C ARG A 70 17.70 -9.57 -4.93
N GLY A 71 17.07 -8.41 -5.09
CA GLY A 71 16.13 -8.13 -6.18
C GLY A 71 14.88 -9.01 -6.07
N SER A 72 14.29 -9.13 -4.88
CA SER A 72 13.17 -10.03 -4.65
C SER A 72 12.10 -9.45 -3.71
N ILE A 73 10.85 -9.90 -3.93
CA ILE A 73 9.72 -9.67 -3.03
C ILE A 73 9.14 -11.04 -2.65
N ALA A 74 8.70 -11.16 -1.40
CA ALA A 74 7.96 -12.32 -0.93
C ALA A 74 6.70 -11.88 -0.16
N LEU A 75 5.59 -12.55 -0.44
CA LEU A 75 4.33 -12.45 0.29
C LEU A 75 3.92 -13.85 0.73
N LYS A 76 3.79 -14.08 2.03
CA LYS A 76 3.38 -15.38 2.56
C LYS A 76 2.22 -15.20 3.55
N GLY A 77 1.10 -15.85 3.30
CA GLY A 77 -0.10 -15.56 4.08
C GLY A 77 -1.35 -16.31 3.61
N GLN A 78 -2.51 -15.77 3.98
CA GLN A 78 -3.81 -16.38 3.76
C GLN A 78 -4.74 -15.40 3.07
N ALA A 79 -5.45 -15.88 2.05
CA ALA A 79 -6.58 -15.21 1.43
C ALA A 79 -7.90 -15.81 1.94
N THR A 80 -8.90 -14.96 2.13
CA THR A 80 -10.27 -15.35 2.51
C THR A 80 -11.26 -14.73 1.54
N SER A 81 -12.07 -15.58 0.90
CA SER A 81 -13.15 -15.19 0.00
C SER A 81 -14.41 -14.76 0.79
N ILE A 82 -15.19 -13.84 0.23
CA ILE A 82 -16.45 -13.34 0.79
C ILE A 82 -17.56 -13.54 -0.26
N PRO A 83 -18.74 -14.10 0.12
CA PRO A 83 -19.21 -14.40 1.48
C PRO A 83 -18.98 -15.84 1.95
N ASP A 84 -18.45 -16.72 1.10
CA ASP A 84 -18.26 -18.15 1.38
C ASP A 84 -17.28 -18.43 2.54
N GLY A 85 -16.40 -17.48 2.85
CA GLY A 85 -15.41 -17.61 3.91
C GLY A 85 -14.32 -18.63 3.58
N GLN A 86 -14.20 -19.04 2.32
CA GLN A 86 -13.19 -20.01 1.91
C GLN A 86 -11.80 -19.42 2.11
N LYS A 87 -10.93 -20.19 2.78
CA LYS A 87 -9.55 -19.80 3.06
C LYS A 87 -8.59 -20.54 2.15
N SER A 88 -7.53 -19.86 1.73
CA SER A 88 -6.44 -20.45 0.95
C SER A 88 -5.11 -19.86 1.40
N ASN A 89 -4.11 -20.72 1.60
CA ASN A 89 -2.78 -20.30 2.02
C ASN A 89 -1.87 -20.14 0.80
N TRP A 90 -1.29 -18.96 0.64
CA TRP A 90 -0.50 -18.60 -0.53
C TRP A 90 0.90 -18.13 -0.14
N TRP A 91 1.86 -18.50 -0.98
CA TRP A 91 3.20 -17.93 -0.95
C TRP A 91 3.58 -17.46 -2.36
N VAL A 92 3.76 -16.15 -2.49
CA VAL A 92 4.15 -15.48 -3.74
C VAL A 92 5.57 -14.98 -3.60
N ILE A 93 6.44 -15.34 -4.54
CA ILE A 93 7.82 -14.86 -4.63
C ILE A 93 8.01 -14.21 -6.00
N GLN A 94 8.46 -12.97 -6.04
CA GLN A 94 8.86 -12.31 -7.28
C GLN A 94 10.38 -12.17 -7.31
N SER A 95 11.05 -12.86 -8.23
CA SER A 95 12.49 -12.74 -8.48
C SER A 95 12.72 -11.83 -9.67
N MET A 96 13.19 -10.60 -9.42
CA MET A 96 13.51 -9.64 -10.47
C MET A 96 14.73 -10.07 -11.29
N LYS A 97 15.62 -10.85 -10.67
CA LYS A 97 16.80 -11.41 -11.33
C LYS A 97 16.40 -12.42 -12.40
N ASP A 98 15.42 -13.27 -12.10
CA ASP A 98 14.96 -14.31 -13.01
C ASP A 98 13.80 -13.84 -13.89
N GLY A 99 13.20 -12.68 -13.58
CA GLY A 99 12.03 -12.14 -14.27
C GLY A 99 10.75 -12.94 -14.03
N GLN A 100 10.69 -13.72 -12.95
CA GLN A 100 9.62 -14.67 -12.67
C GLN A 100 8.88 -14.37 -11.35
N THR A 101 7.59 -14.61 -11.36
CA THR A 101 6.72 -14.73 -10.19
C THR A 101 6.40 -16.20 -9.97
N TYR A 102 6.60 -16.67 -8.75
CA TYR A 102 6.26 -18.01 -8.28
C TYR A 102 5.09 -17.88 -7.31
N THR A 103 3.96 -18.49 -7.63
CA THR A 103 2.77 -18.53 -6.78
C THR A 103 2.55 -19.96 -6.33
N ILE A 104 2.69 -20.20 -5.04
CA ILE A 104 2.62 -21.52 -4.42
C ILE A 104 1.34 -21.58 -3.59
N ASP A 105 0.45 -22.50 -3.93
CA ASP A 105 -0.63 -22.92 -3.04
C ASP A 105 -0.03 -23.82 -1.96
N GLN A 106 -0.06 -23.36 -0.72
CA GLN A 106 0.59 -24.08 0.38
C GLN A 106 -0.20 -25.32 0.81
N ASP A 107 -1.47 -25.41 0.48
CA ASP A 107 -2.33 -26.54 0.85
C ASP A 107 -2.20 -27.65 -0.19
N SER A 108 -2.34 -27.32 -1.48
CA SER A 108 -2.22 -28.30 -2.57
C SER A 108 -0.78 -28.57 -3.02
N LYS A 109 0.18 -27.74 -2.58
CA LYS A 109 1.59 -27.81 -3.01
C LYS A 109 1.81 -27.60 -4.51
N ILE A 110 0.83 -26.97 -5.18
CA ILE A 110 0.93 -26.63 -6.59
C ILE A 110 1.69 -25.32 -6.75
N CYS A 111 2.64 -25.29 -7.68
CA CYS A 111 3.39 -24.11 -8.05
C CYS A 111 2.99 -23.61 -9.44
N HIS A 112 2.71 -22.31 -9.53
CA HIS A 112 2.49 -21.60 -10.77
C HIS A 112 3.63 -20.61 -11.01
N LYS A 113 4.20 -20.64 -12.22
CA LYS A 113 5.23 -19.69 -12.66
C LYS A 113 4.63 -18.73 -13.67
N SER A 114 4.94 -17.44 -13.55
CA SER A 114 4.55 -16.42 -14.53
C SER A 114 5.62 -15.35 -14.67
N ILE A 115 5.63 -14.64 -15.80
CA ILE A 115 6.57 -13.54 -16.03
C ILE A 115 6.18 -12.30 -15.19
N ILE A 116 7.17 -11.56 -14.71
CA ILE A 116 6.95 -10.27 -14.06
C ILE A 116 6.61 -9.23 -15.13
N LEU A 117 5.35 -8.79 -15.16
CA LEU A 117 4.88 -7.77 -16.11
C LEU A 117 5.25 -6.35 -15.66
N GLN A 118 5.32 -6.11 -14.35
CA GLN A 118 5.63 -4.80 -13.80
C GLN A 118 6.61 -4.92 -12.64
N LYS A 119 7.70 -4.15 -12.69
CA LYS A 119 8.61 -4.05 -11.55
C LYS A 119 7.94 -3.23 -10.44
N PRO A 120 8.02 -3.69 -9.18
CA PRO A 120 7.53 -2.94 -8.04
C PRO A 120 8.24 -1.59 -7.94
N PHE A 121 7.51 -0.56 -7.54
CA PHE A 121 8.06 0.76 -7.29
C PHE A 121 8.78 0.78 -5.93
N TYR A 122 10.08 1.02 -5.95
CA TYR A 122 10.90 1.18 -4.73
C TYR A 122 11.00 2.63 -4.29
N CYS A 123 10.87 3.53 -5.26
CA CYS A 123 10.76 4.95 -5.05
C CYS A 123 9.41 5.41 -5.61
N ILE A 124 8.91 6.50 -5.06
CA ILE A 124 7.82 7.25 -5.67
C ILE A 124 8.28 7.61 -7.10
N PRO A 125 7.60 7.13 -8.15
CA PRO A 125 8.06 7.39 -9.51
C PRO A 125 7.93 8.87 -9.84
N GLU A 126 8.77 9.37 -10.73
CA GLU A 126 8.73 10.78 -11.16
C GLU A 126 7.41 11.17 -11.83
N THR A 127 6.70 10.18 -12.39
CA THR A 127 5.37 10.34 -12.98
C THR A 127 4.26 10.49 -11.93
N ALA A 128 4.54 10.26 -10.64
CA ALA A 128 3.54 10.38 -9.59
C ALA A 128 3.17 11.83 -9.31
N VAL A 129 1.87 12.09 -9.19
CA VAL A 129 1.31 13.39 -8.86
C VAL A 129 0.91 13.42 -7.39
N TYR A 130 1.62 14.22 -6.60
CA TYR A 130 1.23 14.51 -5.21
C TYR A 130 -0.21 15.04 -5.14
N GLN A 131 -1.00 14.49 -4.22
CA GLN A 131 -2.40 14.85 -4.02
C GLN A 131 -2.58 15.71 -2.75
N TYR A 132 -2.26 15.15 -1.59
CA TYR A 132 -2.49 15.77 -0.29
C TYR A 132 -1.67 15.08 0.81
N SER A 133 -1.52 15.75 1.95
CA SER A 133 -1.05 15.14 3.20
C SER A 133 -2.25 14.80 4.09
N SER A 134 -2.15 13.72 4.83
CA SER A 134 -3.14 13.25 5.79
C SER A 134 -2.46 12.93 7.13
N MET A 135 -3.24 12.89 8.21
CA MET A 135 -2.75 12.60 9.54
C MET A 135 -3.35 11.30 10.04
N TYR A 136 -2.50 10.36 10.46
CA TYR A 136 -2.87 9.09 11.05
C TYR A 136 -2.64 9.15 12.55
N GLY A 137 -3.62 8.72 13.34
CA GLY A 137 -3.54 8.73 14.80
C GLY A 137 -4.14 9.98 15.44
N TYR A 138 -3.89 10.17 16.73
CA TYR A 138 -4.50 11.23 17.54
C TYR A 138 -3.57 11.65 18.68
N GLY A 139 -3.65 12.92 19.10
CA GLY A 139 -2.83 13.46 20.19
C GLY A 139 -1.33 13.38 19.89
N ASP A 140 -0.52 12.92 20.84
CA ASP A 140 0.94 12.86 20.69
C ASP A 140 1.43 11.67 19.82
N LYS A 141 0.51 10.82 19.35
CA LYS A 141 0.81 9.65 18.52
C LYS A 141 0.23 9.85 17.12
N GLN A 142 0.94 10.64 16.33
CA GLN A 142 0.54 10.99 14.97
C GLN A 142 1.64 10.65 13.97
N ILE A 143 1.22 10.22 12.79
CA ILE A 143 2.06 10.06 11.60
C ILE A 143 1.44 10.93 10.51
N ILE A 144 2.24 11.77 9.88
CA ILE A 144 1.82 12.46 8.66
C ILE A 144 2.09 11.53 7.49
N GLY A 145 1.09 11.37 6.62
CA GLY A 145 1.20 10.55 5.41
C GLY A 145 0.92 11.37 4.16
N ASP A 146 1.82 11.31 3.19
CA ASP A 146 1.71 12.00 1.91
C ASP A 146 1.17 11.06 0.84
N THR A 147 0.07 11.45 0.22
CA THR A 147 -0.62 10.66 -0.80
C THR A 147 -0.22 11.11 -2.21
N TRP A 148 0.10 10.12 -3.03
CA TRP A 148 0.52 10.26 -4.42
C TRP A 148 -0.38 9.48 -5.35
N LEU A 149 -0.54 9.98 -6.56
CA LEU A 149 -1.37 9.41 -7.63
C LEU A 149 -0.49 8.99 -8.80
N ILE A 150 -0.67 7.77 -9.30
CA ILE A 150 -0.15 7.32 -10.60
C ILE A 150 -1.34 6.99 -11.49
N VAL A 151 -1.28 7.47 -12.73
CA VAL A 151 -2.22 7.13 -13.79
C VAL A 151 -1.49 6.24 -14.80
N GLU A 152 -2.03 5.05 -15.02
CA GLU A 152 -1.62 4.06 -16.01
C GLU A 152 -2.77 3.88 -17.02
N ASP A 153 -2.51 3.30 -18.20
CA ASP A 153 -3.48 3.25 -19.32
C ASP A 153 -4.88 2.76 -18.91
N GLU A 154 -4.96 1.73 -18.06
CA GLU A 154 -6.24 1.15 -17.62
C GLU A 154 -6.40 1.16 -16.08
N ALA A 155 -5.53 1.86 -15.37
CA ALA A 155 -5.51 1.84 -13.92
C ALA A 155 -5.12 3.18 -13.29
N ILE A 156 -5.68 3.44 -12.11
CA ILE A 156 -5.31 4.58 -11.27
C ILE A 156 -4.89 4.04 -9.91
N ARG A 157 -3.73 4.49 -9.41
CA ARG A 157 -3.21 4.08 -8.11
C ARG A 157 -2.99 5.28 -7.21
N TYR A 158 -3.60 5.25 -6.03
CA TYR A 158 -3.26 6.11 -4.91
C TYR A 158 -2.40 5.33 -3.94
N PHE A 159 -1.36 5.94 -3.41
CA PHE A 159 -0.60 5.35 -2.30
C PHE A 159 -0.12 6.44 -1.36
N THR A 160 -0.11 6.11 -0.09
CA THR A 160 0.27 7.02 0.99
C THR A 160 1.51 6.46 1.66
N VAL A 161 2.55 7.30 1.77
CA VAL A 161 3.78 6.99 2.50
C VAL A 161 3.92 7.93 3.70
N SER A 162 4.72 7.57 4.69
CA SER A 162 5.08 8.50 5.76
C SER A 162 5.77 9.74 5.20
N GLY A 163 5.41 10.91 5.72
CA GLY A 163 6.02 12.20 5.38
C GLY A 163 7.36 12.46 6.07
N ASP A 164 7.94 11.44 6.70
CA ASP A 164 9.34 11.45 7.14
C ASP A 164 10.25 10.93 6.02
N ASP A 165 11.56 10.98 6.24
CA ASP A 165 12.55 10.55 5.23
C ASP A 165 12.58 9.02 5.01
N LEU A 166 11.76 8.25 5.72
CA LEU A 166 11.75 6.77 5.63
C LEU A 166 10.79 6.25 4.55
N CYS A 167 9.87 7.08 4.04
CA CYS A 167 8.97 6.71 2.95
C CYS A 167 8.13 5.44 3.23
N ILE A 168 7.80 5.19 4.50
CA ILE A 168 7.13 3.96 4.95
C ILE A 168 5.74 3.90 4.33
N PRO A 169 5.37 2.83 3.62
CA PRO A 169 4.08 2.77 2.96
C PRO A 169 3.01 2.49 4.03
N LEU A 170 1.94 3.30 4.02
CA LEU A 170 0.86 3.24 5.01
C LEU A 170 -0.37 2.54 4.42
N ASN A 171 -0.77 2.94 3.22
CA ASN A 171 -1.85 2.33 2.46
C ASN A 171 -1.73 2.62 0.97
N GLY A 172 -2.52 1.92 0.18
CA GLY A 172 -2.73 2.24 -1.22
C GLY A 172 -4.07 1.74 -1.72
N ASN A 173 -4.57 2.34 -2.79
CA ASN A 173 -5.76 1.92 -3.49
C ASN A 173 -5.46 1.89 -4.98
N SER A 174 -5.82 0.82 -5.67
CA SER A 174 -5.76 0.74 -7.13
C SER A 174 -7.14 0.49 -7.70
N TYR A 175 -7.49 1.21 -8.75
CA TYR A 175 -8.73 1.06 -9.50
C TYR A 175 -8.35 0.69 -10.93
N SER A 176 -8.92 -0.39 -11.47
CA SER A 176 -8.73 -0.80 -12.87
C SER A 176 -10.07 -1.05 -13.53
N GLN A 177 -10.16 -0.87 -14.84
CA GLN A 177 -11.44 -0.92 -15.58
C GLN A 177 -11.74 -2.28 -16.26
N ASN A 178 -10.72 -3.10 -16.53
CA ASN A 178 -10.87 -4.34 -17.30
C ASN A 178 -10.15 -5.54 -16.64
N PRO A 179 -10.81 -6.32 -15.75
CA PRO A 179 -12.14 -6.10 -15.21
C PRO A 179 -12.17 -4.96 -14.18
N THR A 180 -13.36 -4.40 -13.93
CA THR A 180 -13.56 -3.39 -12.88
C THR A 180 -13.16 -3.95 -11.53
N THR A 181 -11.96 -3.57 -11.07
CA THR A 181 -11.35 -4.10 -9.85
C THR A 181 -10.85 -2.95 -8.99
N VAL A 182 -11.15 -3.03 -7.70
CA VAL A 182 -10.62 -2.17 -6.64
C VAL A 182 -9.77 -3.02 -5.73
N ASN A 183 -8.49 -2.66 -5.59
CA ASN A 183 -7.65 -3.21 -4.52
C ASN A 183 -7.38 -2.11 -3.51
N SER A 184 -7.51 -2.43 -2.24
CA SER A 184 -7.04 -1.61 -1.13
C SER A 184 -5.94 -2.38 -0.41
N THR A 185 -4.82 -1.74 -0.16
CA THR A 185 -3.69 -2.30 0.57
C THR A 185 -3.45 -1.48 1.82
N THR A 186 -3.32 -2.13 2.96
CA THR A 186 -2.90 -1.52 4.22
C THR A 186 -1.63 -2.21 4.69
N ILE A 187 -0.64 -1.43 5.13
CA ILE A 187 0.64 -1.96 5.60
C ILE A 187 0.83 -1.57 7.07
N SER A 188 1.30 -2.53 7.86
CA SER A 188 1.52 -2.37 9.29
C SER A 188 2.78 -3.12 9.73
N ASN A 189 3.20 -2.91 10.98
CA ASN A 189 4.36 -3.61 11.57
C ASN A 189 5.64 -3.51 10.72
N PHE A 190 5.87 -2.33 10.12
CA PHE A 190 7.01 -2.08 9.25
C PHE A 190 8.32 -2.10 10.04
N ILE A 191 9.29 -2.87 9.56
CA ILE A 191 10.62 -2.99 10.15
C ILE A 191 11.65 -2.92 9.01
N PRO A 192 12.61 -1.97 9.03
CA PRO A 192 13.57 -1.74 7.94
C PRO A 192 14.74 -2.76 7.93
N LYS A 193 14.41 -4.05 7.99
CA LYS A 193 15.30 -5.19 7.78
C LYS A 193 14.49 -6.43 7.42
N ILE A 194 15.14 -7.44 6.85
CA ILE A 194 14.54 -8.75 6.64
C ILE A 194 14.45 -9.52 7.96
N LEU A 195 13.24 -9.91 8.35
CA LEU A 195 13.03 -10.76 9.53
C LEU A 195 13.15 -12.26 9.23
N ASP A 196 12.71 -12.68 8.05
CA ASP A 196 12.73 -14.08 7.62
C ASP A 196 13.38 -14.19 6.23
N PRO A 197 14.70 -14.43 6.15
CA PRO A 197 15.39 -14.62 4.88
C PRO A 197 14.88 -15.82 4.07
N SER A 198 14.26 -16.82 4.72
CA SER A 198 13.71 -18.00 4.05
C SER A 198 12.41 -17.70 3.30
N ALA A 199 11.81 -16.53 3.52
CA ALA A 199 10.63 -16.08 2.78
C ALA A 199 10.87 -15.98 1.26
N PHE A 200 12.13 -15.92 0.83
CA PHE A 200 12.53 -15.85 -0.57
C PHE A 200 12.98 -17.19 -1.17
N ASP A 201 12.98 -18.27 -0.39
CA ASP A 201 13.46 -19.57 -0.85
C ASP A 201 12.42 -20.23 -1.74
N ILE A 202 12.75 -20.40 -3.02
CA ILE A 202 11.87 -21.04 -3.99
C ILE A 202 11.78 -22.53 -3.63
N SER A 203 10.56 -23.02 -3.37
CA SER A 203 10.32 -24.43 -3.06
C SER A 203 10.84 -25.33 -4.18
N GLU A 204 11.35 -26.52 -3.86
CA GLU A 204 11.75 -27.54 -4.84
C GLU A 204 10.63 -27.88 -5.84
N GLN A 205 9.36 -27.75 -5.41
CA GLN A 205 8.17 -27.93 -6.26
C GLN A 205 8.08 -26.91 -7.41
N CYS A 206 8.81 -25.81 -7.30
CA CYS A 206 8.90 -24.74 -8.28
C CYS A 206 10.24 -24.75 -9.04
N ILE A 207 11.09 -25.76 -8.91
CA ILE A 207 12.33 -25.85 -9.68
C ILE A 207 12.05 -26.56 -11.00
#